data_AF-A0A9Y2KXM4-F1
#
_entry.id   AF-A0A9Y2KXM4-F1
#
_cell.length_a   1.000
_cell.length_b   1.000
_cell.length_c   1.000
_cell.angle_alpha   90.00
_cell.angle_beta   90.00
_cell.angle_gamma   90.00
#
_symmetry.space_group_name_H-M   'P 1'
#
loop_
_entity.id
_entity.type
_entity.pdbx_description
1 polymer ?
#
loop_
_entity_poly.entity_id
_entity_poly.type
_entity_poly.pdbx_seq_one_letter_code
_entity_poly.pdbx_strand_id
1 'polypeptide(L)'
;MAQRTQFYGGLIYYGLPGSALAKCSCIIADTLEEYGHSVDQFSARANDVIALACDQYRLVLRMGEQPEAADSLADSLKRRPGQQRVEISMQPNFPTHCDSELSEMLMAVILYRLVPALAAEQIEWMDPSATLTRSQFLSVFANIRSMQPQPQPSADDRFAPIEETATELELHCSQMQTSPHPSPIAATRPASYQRFTAWAGGLLRNSEHHFFSLVPPLIACTALVMDSGAL
;
A
#
# COMPACT_ATOMS: atom_id res chain seq x y z
N MET A 1 8.85 20.14 -15.99
CA MET A 1 7.51 19.88 -15.41
C MET A 1 7.55 20.38 -13.98
N ALA A 2 6.59 21.19 -13.55
CA ALA A 2 6.61 21.73 -12.19
C ALA A 2 6.43 20.59 -11.17
N GLN A 3 7.40 20.38 -10.29
CA GLN A 3 7.29 19.39 -9.22
C GLN A 3 6.19 19.85 -8.25
N ARG A 4 5.10 19.08 -8.15
CA ARG A 4 4.09 19.29 -7.11
C ARG A 4 4.74 18.97 -5.77
N THR A 5 4.78 19.97 -4.90
CA THR A 5 5.41 19.89 -3.58
C THR A 5 4.44 19.41 -2.50
N GLN A 6 3.15 19.30 -2.82
CA GLN A 6 2.09 18.92 -1.91
C GLN A 6 0.94 18.24 -2.65
N PHE A 7 0.42 17.17 -2.06
CA PHE A 7 -0.75 16.43 -2.51
C PHE A 7 -1.89 16.65 -1.53
N TYR A 8 -3.09 16.83 -2.07
CA TYR A 8 -4.25 17.25 -1.29
C TYR A 8 -5.43 16.30 -1.47
N GLY A 9 -6.14 16.07 -0.38
CA GLY A 9 -7.41 15.35 -0.37
C GLY A 9 -8.36 15.93 0.67
N GLY A 10 -9.60 16.21 0.28
CA GLY A 10 -10.64 16.69 1.18
C GLY A 10 -11.83 15.74 1.19
N LEU A 11 -12.46 15.59 2.35
CA LEU A 11 -13.65 14.74 2.53
C LEU A 11 -14.74 15.53 3.23
N ILE A 12 -15.91 15.59 2.60
CA ILE A 12 -17.09 16.24 3.13
C ILE A 12 -18.10 15.16 3.53
N TYR A 13 -18.47 15.15 4.80
CA TYR A 13 -19.31 14.11 5.41
C TYR A 13 -20.27 14.72 6.44
N TYR A 14 -21.16 13.90 6.98
CA TYR A 14 -22.09 14.30 8.06
C TYR A 14 -21.74 13.55 9.34
N GLY A 15 -21.51 14.28 10.44
CA GLY A 15 -21.19 13.65 11.71
C GLY A 15 -20.52 14.57 12.74
N LEU A 16 -19.99 13.97 13.81
CA LEU A 16 -19.28 14.69 14.87
C LEU A 16 -17.79 14.87 14.50
N PRO A 17 -17.22 16.09 14.65
CA PRO A 17 -15.85 16.39 14.25
C PRO A 17 -14.79 15.58 15.01
N GLY A 18 -14.93 15.49 16.34
CA GLY A 18 -13.88 14.95 17.22
C GLY A 18 -13.54 13.47 17.00
N SER A 19 -14.43 12.69 16.39
CA SER A 19 -14.17 11.25 16.12
C SER A 19 -13.58 10.99 14.73
N ALA A 20 -13.70 11.93 13.79
CA ALA A 20 -13.34 11.70 12.40
C ALA A 20 -11.83 11.72 12.20
N LEU A 21 -11.12 12.70 12.77
CA LEU A 21 -9.67 12.79 12.64
C LEU A 21 -8.96 11.57 13.23
N ALA A 22 -9.38 11.10 14.41
CA ALA A 22 -8.80 9.92 15.03
C ALA A 22 -8.98 8.67 14.14
N LYS A 23 -10.19 8.47 13.60
CA LYS A 23 -10.47 7.37 12.65
C LYS A 23 -9.63 7.50 11.38
N CYS A 24 -9.56 8.71 10.81
CA CYS A 24 -8.75 8.95 9.62
C CYS A 24 -7.27 8.67 9.89
N SER A 25 -6.74 9.12 11.03
CA SER A 25 -5.33 8.92 11.35
C SER A 25 -4.98 7.44 11.50
N CYS A 26 -5.86 6.62 12.07
CA CYS A 26 -5.63 5.17 12.15
C CYS A 26 -5.63 4.55 10.74
N ILE A 27 -6.67 4.82 9.94
CA ILE A 27 -6.77 4.26 8.57
C ILE A 27 -5.57 4.71 7.71
N ILE A 28 -5.15 5.96 7.83
CA ILE A 28 -3.99 6.48 7.10
C ILE A 28 -2.71 5.79 7.58
N ALA A 29 -2.50 5.64 8.89
CA ALA A 29 -1.32 4.93 9.41
C ALA A 29 -1.27 3.48 8.91
N ASP A 30 -2.37 2.74 9.00
CA ASP A 30 -2.47 1.36 8.50
C ASP A 30 -2.20 1.30 6.98
N THR A 31 -2.72 2.27 6.23
CA THR A 31 -2.51 2.36 4.78
C THR A 31 -1.05 2.69 4.45
N LEU A 32 -0.40 3.57 5.20
CA LEU A 32 1.01 3.88 4.98
C LEU A 32 1.89 2.65 5.27
N GLU A 33 1.62 1.94 6.36
CA GLU A 33 2.36 0.73 6.73
C GLU A 33 2.21 -0.40 5.69
N GLU A 34 1.00 -0.63 5.17
CA GLU A 34 0.73 -1.61 4.11
C GLU A 34 1.50 -1.30 2.81
N TYR A 35 1.77 -0.02 2.55
CA TYR A 35 2.51 0.44 1.38
C TYR A 35 4.01 0.66 1.67
N GLY A 36 4.50 0.22 2.85
CA GLY A 36 5.92 0.24 3.21
C GLY A 36 6.42 1.54 3.84
N HIS A 37 5.52 2.43 4.25
CA HIS A 37 5.82 3.69 4.94
C HIS A 37 5.43 3.58 6.41
N SER A 38 6.36 3.13 7.26
CA SER A 38 6.12 3.07 8.71
C SER A 38 6.00 4.47 9.30
N VAL A 39 4.99 4.68 10.15
CA VAL A 39 4.77 5.96 10.83
C VAL A 39 5.70 6.04 12.04
N ASP A 40 6.71 6.92 11.97
CA ASP A 40 7.68 7.12 13.04
C ASP A 40 7.17 8.08 14.13
N GLN A 41 6.35 9.06 13.73
CA GLN A 41 5.85 10.09 14.64
C GLN A 41 4.37 10.36 14.45
N PHE A 42 3.66 10.42 15.57
CA PHE A 42 2.27 10.81 15.68
C PHE A 42 2.15 12.00 16.63
N SER A 43 1.48 13.07 16.19
CA SER A 43 1.24 14.25 17.01
C SER A 43 -0.20 14.73 16.86
N ALA A 44 -1.00 14.58 17.90
CA ALA A 44 -2.29 15.25 18.02
C ALA A 44 -2.11 16.62 18.71
N ARG A 45 -2.61 17.68 18.09
CA ARG A 45 -2.58 19.06 18.63
C ARG A 45 -3.98 19.51 19.01
N ALA A 46 -4.06 20.49 19.92
CA ALA A 46 -5.31 20.99 20.48
C ALA A 46 -6.28 21.66 19.49
N ASN A 47 -5.85 21.94 18.25
CA ASN A 47 -6.62 22.65 17.23
C ASN A 47 -7.27 21.71 16.20
N ASP A 48 -7.66 20.50 16.60
CA ASP A 48 -8.18 19.49 15.66
C ASP A 48 -7.22 19.25 14.48
N VAL A 49 -5.93 19.11 14.80
CA VAL A 49 -4.87 18.80 13.83
C VAL A 49 -4.13 17.56 14.30
N ILE A 50 -4.02 16.58 13.41
CA ILE A 50 -3.18 15.40 13.61
C ILE A 50 -2.10 15.39 12.54
N ALA A 51 -0.85 15.28 12.96
CA ALA A 51 0.28 15.12 12.06
C ALA A 51 0.84 13.69 12.17
N LEU A 52 1.11 13.09 11.02
CA LEU A 52 1.78 11.81 10.87
C LEU A 52 3.07 12.06 10.09
N ALA A 53 4.19 11.52 10.54
CA ALA A 53 5.44 11.56 9.81
C ALA A 53 5.99 10.15 9.61
N CYS A 54 6.42 9.91 8.38
CA CYS A 54 7.14 8.71 7.94
C CYS A 54 8.48 9.13 7.34
N ASP A 55 9.27 8.14 6.93
CA ASP A 55 10.53 8.31 6.20
C ASP A 55 10.42 9.25 4.98
N GLN A 56 9.42 9.06 4.13
CA GLN A 56 9.27 9.74 2.84
C GLN A 56 8.23 10.85 2.84
N TYR A 57 7.25 10.80 3.75
CA TYR A 57 6.11 11.73 3.75
C TYR A 57 5.83 12.33 5.11
N ARG A 58 5.35 13.56 5.09
CA ARG A 58 4.66 14.21 6.21
C ARG A 58 3.21 14.42 5.81
N LEU A 59 2.30 13.91 6.63
CA LEU A 59 0.87 14.09 6.46
C LEU A 59 0.31 14.95 7.59
N VAL A 60 -0.56 15.88 7.24
CA VAL A 60 -1.29 16.69 8.19
C VAL A 60 -2.77 16.57 7.88
N LEU A 61 -3.51 16.05 8.85
CA LEU A 61 -4.95 16.01 8.87
C LEU A 61 -5.45 17.19 9.71
N ARG A 62 -6.45 17.90 9.22
CA ARG A 62 -7.10 18.97 9.94
C ARG A 62 -8.60 18.91 9.73
N MET A 63 -9.37 19.31 10.75
CA MET A 63 -10.73 19.75 10.46
C MET A 63 -10.64 21.01 9.61
N GLY A 64 -11.20 20.96 8.41
CA GLY A 64 -11.31 22.12 7.56
C GLY A 64 -12.24 23.13 8.21
N GLU A 65 -11.86 24.41 8.17
CA GLU A 65 -12.81 25.45 8.54
C GLU A 65 -14.03 25.32 7.63
N GLN A 66 -15.20 25.27 8.27
CA GLN A 66 -16.42 25.53 7.55
C GLN A 66 -16.24 26.93 6.96
N PRO A 67 -16.35 27.13 5.63
CA PRO A 67 -16.07 28.43 5.05
C PRO A 67 -17.00 29.48 5.69
N GLU A 68 -16.40 30.28 6.57
CA GLU A 68 -16.99 31.44 7.19
C GLU A 68 -17.16 32.47 6.07
N ALA A 69 -18.41 32.78 5.74
CA ALA A 69 -18.80 33.74 4.72
C ALA A 69 -18.36 33.42 3.27
N ALA A 70 -19.07 32.49 2.63
CA ALA A 70 -19.36 32.68 1.20
C ALA A 70 -20.46 33.76 1.11
N ASP A 71 -20.12 34.93 0.56
CA ASP A 71 -20.96 36.15 0.42
C ASP A 71 -22.30 35.97 -0.33
N SER A 72 -22.69 34.75 -0.66
CA SER A 72 -23.92 34.44 -1.40
C SER A 72 -24.93 33.73 -0.50
N LEU A 73 -26.02 34.44 -0.17
CA LEU A 73 -27.24 33.90 0.47
C LEU A 73 -27.77 32.59 -0.18
N ALA A 74 -27.40 32.32 -1.44
CA ALA A 74 -27.77 31.12 -2.17
C ALA A 74 -27.00 29.85 -1.73
N ASP A 75 -25.75 29.98 -1.26
CA ASP A 75 -24.94 28.83 -0.83
C ASP A 75 -25.10 28.51 0.65
N SER A 76 -25.48 29.48 1.48
CA SER A 76 -25.90 29.23 2.86
C SER A 76 -27.20 28.42 2.94
N LEU A 77 -28.12 28.59 1.97
CA LEU A 77 -29.37 27.82 1.86
C LEU A 77 -29.17 26.37 1.39
N LYS A 78 -28.05 26.06 0.72
CA LYS A 78 -27.70 24.68 0.32
C LYS A 78 -26.98 23.91 1.43
N ARG A 79 -26.57 24.58 2.51
CA ARG A 79 -25.77 23.99 3.58
C ARG A 79 -26.68 23.16 4.49
N ARG A 80 -26.44 21.85 4.54
CA ARG A 80 -27.17 20.96 5.44
C ARG A 80 -26.54 21.00 6.84
N PRO A 81 -27.34 21.09 7.92
CA PRO A 81 -26.81 21.07 9.28
C PRO A 81 -26.04 19.78 9.56
N GLY A 82 -24.89 19.88 10.24
CA GLY A 82 -24.04 18.73 10.58
C GLY A 82 -23.04 18.31 9.49
N GLN A 83 -22.93 19.07 8.41
CA GLN A 83 -21.87 18.88 7.41
C GLN A 83 -20.51 19.26 8.02
N GLN A 84 -19.52 18.40 7.83
CA GLN A 84 -18.15 18.56 8.32
C GLN A 84 -17.17 18.31 7.17
N ARG A 85 -15.98 18.89 7.27
CA ARG A 85 -14.93 18.78 6.27
C ARG A 85 -13.62 18.36 6.94
N VAL A 86 -13.05 17.25 6.49
CA VAL A 86 -11.69 16.82 6.88
C VAL A 86 -10.78 17.08 5.70
N GLU A 87 -9.66 17.73 5.96
CA GLU A 87 -8.63 17.99 4.97
C GLU A 87 -7.38 17.19 5.29
N ILE A 88 -6.78 16.63 4.25
CA ILE A 88 -5.60 15.81 4.29
C ILE A 88 -4.59 16.45 3.35
N SER A 89 -3.43 16.77 3.88
CA SER A 89 -2.30 17.24 3.11
C SER A 89 -1.14 16.29 3.27
N MET A 90 -0.51 15.92 2.17
CA MET A 90 0.64 15.03 2.13
C MET A 90 1.78 15.74 1.41
N GLN A 91 2.92 15.83 2.07
CA GLN A 91 4.12 16.47 1.55
C GLN A 91 5.28 15.48 1.56
N PRO A 92 5.96 15.26 0.42
CA PRO A 92 7.19 14.50 0.40
C PRO A 92 8.30 15.21 1.17
N ASN A 93 9.07 14.48 1.98
CA ASN A 93 10.25 14.99 2.67
C ASN A 93 11.38 15.33 1.67
N PHE A 94 11.44 14.62 0.53
CA PHE A 94 12.44 14.79 -0.53
C PHE A 94 11.75 15.07 -1.89
N PRO A 95 11.19 16.26 -2.10
CA PRO A 95 10.33 16.56 -3.27
C PRO A 95 11.04 16.42 -4.62
N THR A 96 12.38 16.54 -4.64
CA THR A 96 13.18 16.37 -5.86
C THR A 96 13.38 14.92 -6.29
N HIS A 97 13.22 13.97 -5.35
CA HIS A 97 13.43 12.54 -5.54
C HIS A 97 12.15 11.73 -5.37
N CYS A 98 11.01 12.41 -5.28
CA CYS A 98 9.72 11.79 -5.11
C CYS A 98 9.05 11.59 -6.46
N ASP A 99 8.54 10.40 -6.71
CA ASP A 99 7.67 10.14 -7.84
C ASP A 99 6.29 10.75 -7.56
N SER A 100 5.88 11.70 -8.40
CA SER A 100 4.58 12.36 -8.25
C SER A 100 3.42 11.41 -8.54
N GLU A 101 3.56 10.49 -9.48
CA GLU A 101 2.50 9.55 -9.85
C GLU A 101 2.25 8.56 -8.70
N LEU A 102 3.31 8.06 -8.06
CA LEU A 102 3.19 7.19 -6.90
C LEU A 102 2.57 7.93 -5.69
N SER A 103 2.94 9.20 -5.49
CA SER A 103 2.36 10.02 -4.42
C SER A 103 0.87 10.30 -4.67
N GLU A 104 0.50 10.60 -5.91
CA GLU A 104 -0.91 10.76 -6.29
C GLU A 104 -1.66 9.45 -6.08
N MET A 105 -1.12 8.31 -6.52
CA MET A 105 -1.72 7.00 -6.30
C MET A 105 -1.91 6.71 -4.81
N LEU A 106 -0.92 6.97 -3.96
CA LEU A 106 -1.02 6.77 -2.52
C LEU A 106 -2.13 7.65 -1.90
N MET A 107 -2.22 8.91 -2.29
CA MET A 107 -3.32 9.79 -1.88
C MET A 107 -4.68 9.25 -2.34
N ALA A 108 -4.78 8.71 -3.56
CA ALA A 108 -6.00 8.11 -4.09
C ALA A 108 -6.44 6.91 -3.24
N VAL A 109 -5.51 6.04 -2.85
CA VAL A 109 -5.76 4.88 -2.00
C VAL A 109 -6.22 5.31 -0.61
N ILE A 110 -5.56 6.30 -0.01
CA ILE A 110 -5.95 6.87 1.29
C ILE A 110 -7.40 7.36 1.22
N LEU A 111 -7.74 8.20 0.25
CA LEU A 111 -9.10 8.72 0.08
C LEU A 111 -10.10 7.59 -0.17
N TYR A 112 -9.76 6.61 -1.00
CA TYR A 112 -10.59 5.43 -1.26
C TYR A 112 -10.97 4.67 0.01
N ARG A 113 -10.04 4.50 0.95
CA ARG A 113 -10.31 3.83 2.23
C ARG A 113 -11.11 4.70 3.20
N LEU A 114 -10.90 6.01 3.17
CA LEU A 114 -11.57 6.95 4.08
C LEU A 114 -13.01 7.28 3.67
N VAL A 115 -13.33 7.30 2.37
CA VAL A 115 -14.68 7.57 1.86
C VAL A 115 -15.76 6.69 2.52
N PRO A 116 -15.65 5.34 2.54
CA PRO A 116 -16.62 4.51 3.23
C PRO A 116 -16.57 4.66 4.76
N ALA A 117 -15.39 4.89 5.34
CA ALA A 117 -15.22 5.00 6.79
C ALA A 117 -15.89 6.24 7.40
N LEU A 118 -15.89 7.36 6.68
CA LEU A 118 -16.57 8.58 7.07
C LEU A 118 -17.98 8.71 6.48
N ALA A 119 -18.38 7.81 5.58
CA ALA A 119 -19.54 7.98 4.72
C ALA A 119 -19.53 9.33 3.98
N ALA A 120 -18.37 9.72 3.44
CA ALA A 120 -18.21 10.99 2.74
C ALA A 120 -19.10 11.06 1.48
N GLU A 121 -19.77 12.18 1.28
CA GLU A 121 -20.63 12.42 0.11
C GLU A 121 -19.85 13.07 -1.04
N GLN A 122 -18.92 13.97 -0.70
CA GLN A 122 -18.09 14.69 -1.66
C GLN A 122 -16.62 14.54 -1.28
N ILE A 123 -15.79 14.45 -2.31
CA ILE A 123 -14.35 14.25 -2.23
C ILE A 123 -13.69 15.37 -3.01
N GLU A 124 -12.75 16.08 -2.39
CA GLU A 124 -11.87 17.04 -3.07
C GLU A 124 -10.59 16.32 -3.45
N TRP A 125 -10.17 16.43 -4.72
CA TRP A 125 -9.04 15.67 -5.27
C TRP A 125 -7.96 16.60 -5.81
N MET A 126 -6.77 16.59 -5.20
CA MET A 126 -5.57 17.38 -5.56
C MET A 126 -5.70 18.90 -5.49
N ASP A 127 -6.90 19.42 -5.68
CA ASP A 127 -7.25 20.82 -5.58
C ASP A 127 -8.56 20.94 -4.75
N PRO A 128 -8.65 21.86 -3.78
CA PRO A 128 -9.88 22.09 -3.02
C PRO A 128 -11.11 22.42 -3.89
N SER A 129 -10.91 23.00 -5.08
CA SER A 129 -11.98 23.31 -6.03
C SER A 129 -12.41 22.11 -6.88
N ALA A 130 -11.57 21.08 -7.00
CA ALA A 130 -11.84 19.87 -7.76
C ALA A 130 -12.65 18.87 -6.93
N THR A 131 -13.96 19.11 -6.86
CA THR A 131 -14.90 18.27 -6.11
C THR A 131 -15.50 17.17 -6.98
N LEU A 132 -15.55 15.96 -6.42
CA LEU A 132 -16.12 14.76 -7.03
C LEU A 132 -17.20 14.20 -6.10
N THR A 133 -18.27 13.67 -6.67
CA THR A 133 -19.24 12.91 -5.89
C THR A 133 -18.67 11.55 -5.49
N ARG A 134 -19.17 10.97 -4.41
CA ARG A 134 -18.83 9.61 -3.99
C ARG A 134 -18.89 8.59 -5.13
N SER A 135 -19.95 8.63 -5.94
CA SER A 135 -20.11 7.68 -7.05
C SER A 135 -19.09 7.91 -8.17
N GLN A 136 -18.81 9.17 -8.51
CA GLN A 136 -17.79 9.52 -9.50
C GLN A 136 -16.41 9.01 -9.07
N PHE A 137 -16.00 9.34 -7.84
CA PHE A 137 -14.70 8.94 -7.32
C PHE A 137 -14.56 7.41 -7.24
N LEU A 138 -15.55 6.72 -6.65
CA LEU A 138 -15.49 5.26 -6.50
C LEU A 138 -15.60 4.49 -7.83
N SER A 139 -16.18 5.09 -8.87
CA SER A 139 -16.29 4.43 -10.18
C SER A 139 -14.93 4.15 -10.83
N VAL A 140 -13.92 4.98 -10.55
CA VAL A 140 -12.54 4.78 -11.03
C VAL A 140 -11.94 3.47 -10.48
N PHE A 141 -12.32 3.10 -9.26
CA PHE A 141 -11.83 1.88 -8.60
C PHE A 141 -12.68 0.64 -8.91
N ALA A 142 -13.85 0.80 -9.54
CA ALA A 142 -14.76 -0.32 -9.83
C ALA A 142 -14.13 -1.34 -10.79
N ASN A 143 -13.35 -0.87 -11.76
CA ASN A 143 -12.65 -1.71 -12.73
C ASN A 143 -11.38 -2.37 -12.16
N ILE A 144 -10.89 -1.95 -11.00
CA ILE A 144 -9.72 -2.56 -10.35
C ILE A 144 -10.15 -3.84 -9.62
N ARG A 145 -11.38 -3.88 -9.10
CA ARG A 145 -11.92 -5.05 -8.41
C ARG A 145 -12.11 -6.26 -9.33
N SER A 146 -12.28 -6.06 -10.64
CA SER A 146 -12.34 -7.18 -11.59
C SER A 146 -10.98 -7.81 -11.90
N MET A 147 -9.86 -7.20 -11.47
CA MET A 147 -8.51 -7.77 -11.56
C MET A 147 -8.09 -8.55 -10.30
N GLN A 148 -8.90 -8.57 -9.23
CA GLN A 148 -8.68 -9.57 -8.19
C GLN A 148 -8.77 -10.95 -8.84
N PRO A 149 -7.79 -11.85 -8.62
CA PRO A 149 -7.89 -13.22 -9.08
C PRO A 149 -9.22 -13.76 -8.59
N GLN A 150 -10.14 -14.02 -9.52
CA GLN A 150 -11.32 -14.80 -9.23
C GLN A 150 -10.83 -16.05 -8.50
N PRO A 151 -11.46 -16.49 -7.38
CA PRO A 151 -11.02 -17.69 -6.66
C PRO A 151 -10.81 -18.79 -7.70
N GLN A 152 -9.53 -19.08 -7.98
CA GLN A 152 -9.21 -20.15 -8.88
C GLN A 152 -9.79 -21.40 -8.21
N PRO A 153 -10.48 -22.27 -8.96
CA PRO A 153 -10.90 -23.54 -8.39
C PRO A 153 -9.70 -24.14 -7.66
N SER A 154 -9.92 -24.49 -6.39
CA SER A 154 -8.90 -25.06 -5.53
C SER A 154 -8.17 -26.18 -6.29
N ALA A 155 -6.87 -26.36 -6.05
CA ALA A 155 -6.09 -27.37 -6.76
C ALA A 155 -6.74 -28.77 -6.71
N ASP A 156 -7.55 -29.04 -5.68
CA ASP A 156 -8.37 -30.25 -5.52
C ASP A 156 -9.40 -30.48 -6.63
N ASP A 157 -9.91 -29.43 -7.27
CA ASP A 157 -10.94 -29.54 -8.34
C ASP A 157 -10.30 -29.67 -9.74
N ARG A 158 -8.96 -29.62 -9.80
CA ARG A 158 -8.18 -29.65 -11.05
C ARG A 158 -7.72 -31.06 -11.43
N PHE A 159 -7.77 -31.99 -10.48
CA PHE A 159 -7.32 -33.36 -10.64
C PHE A 159 -8.42 -34.30 -10.14
N ALA A 160 -8.79 -35.29 -10.96
CA ALA A 160 -9.65 -36.37 -10.49
C ALA A 160 -8.94 -37.13 -9.34
N PRO A 161 -9.68 -37.70 -8.38
CA PRO A 161 -9.11 -38.50 -7.31
C PRO A 161 -8.12 -39.55 -7.82
N ILE A 162 -7.09 -39.83 -7.02
CA ILE A 162 -6.02 -40.76 -7.40
C ILE A 162 -6.60 -42.15 -7.71
N GLU A 163 -7.68 -42.53 -7.03
CA GLU A 163 -8.39 -43.79 -7.22
C GLU A 163 -9.03 -43.91 -8.61
N GLU A 164 -9.55 -42.80 -9.17
CA GLU A 164 -10.12 -42.78 -10.52
C GLU A 164 -9.01 -42.82 -11.58
N THR A 165 -7.95 -42.03 -11.38
CA THR A 165 -6.82 -42.01 -12.34
C THR A 165 -6.01 -43.30 -12.33
N ALA A 166 -5.86 -43.96 -11.18
CA ALA A 166 -5.13 -45.22 -11.05
C ALA A 166 -5.83 -46.37 -11.78
N THR A 167 -7.15 -46.47 -11.64
CA THR A 167 -7.93 -47.52 -12.32
C THR A 167 -7.93 -47.35 -13.85
N GLU A 168 -8.00 -46.11 -14.34
CA GLU A 168 -7.86 -45.81 -15.78
C GLU A 168 -6.46 -46.18 -16.31
N LEU A 169 -5.41 -45.86 -15.55
CA LEU A 169 -4.03 -46.22 -15.90
C LEU A 169 -3.79 -47.74 -15.89
N GLU A 170 -4.34 -48.46 -14.91
CA GLU A 170 -4.23 -49.92 -14.81
C GLU A 170 -4.93 -50.61 -15.99
N LEU A 171 -6.11 -50.12 -16.38
CA LEU A 171 -6.85 -50.60 -17.54
C LEU A 171 -6.07 -50.35 -18.84
N HIS A 172 -5.50 -49.15 -19.00
CA HIS A 172 -4.67 -48.81 -20.15
C HIS A 172 -3.38 -49.67 -20.23
N CYS A 173 -2.72 -49.91 -19.11
CA CYS A 173 -1.55 -50.79 -19.03
C CYS A 173 -1.90 -52.24 -19.40
N SER A 174 -3.04 -52.73 -18.90
CA SER A 174 -3.53 -54.09 -19.20
C SER A 174 -3.85 -54.25 -20.68
N GLN A 175 -4.47 -53.24 -21.31
CA GLN A 175 -4.72 -53.22 -22.76
C GLN A 175 -3.43 -53.30 -23.57
N MET A 176 -2.41 -52.51 -23.21
CA MET A 176 -1.10 -52.56 -23.87
C MET A 176 -0.41 -53.93 -23.73
N GLN A 177 -0.54 -54.59 -22.58
CA GLN A 177 0.04 -55.92 -22.34
C GLN A 177 -0.70 -57.05 -23.08
N THR A 178 -2.00 -56.89 -23.32
CA THR A 178 -2.79 -57.84 -24.11
C THR A 178 -2.64 -57.66 -25.63
N SER A 179 -2.07 -56.53 -26.07
CA SER A 179 -1.71 -56.36 -27.47
C SER A 179 -0.50 -57.25 -27.80
N PRO A 180 -0.58 -58.15 -28.81
CA PRO A 180 0.57 -58.97 -29.19
C PRO A 180 1.64 -58.04 -29.76
N HIS A 181 2.69 -57.80 -28.98
CA HIS A 181 3.82 -57.00 -29.43
C HIS A 181 4.54 -57.75 -30.56
N PRO A 182 4.72 -57.15 -31.76
CA PRO A 182 5.70 -57.66 -32.71
C PRO A 182 7.09 -57.56 -32.07
N SER A 183 7.90 -58.59 -32.30
CA SER A 183 9.27 -58.78 -31.80
C SER A 183 10.10 -57.49 -31.73
N PRO A 184 11.01 -57.36 -30.75
CA PRO A 184 11.79 -56.14 -30.59
C PRO A 184 12.74 -56.00 -31.78
N ILE A 185 12.44 -55.09 -32.70
CA ILE A 185 13.44 -54.55 -33.59
C ILE A 185 14.36 -53.72 -32.71
N ALA A 186 15.64 -54.08 -32.67
CA ALA A 186 16.68 -53.33 -32.00
C ALA A 186 16.68 -51.88 -32.51
N ALA A 187 16.04 -50.99 -31.74
CA ALA A 187 16.06 -49.57 -31.99
C ALA A 187 17.43 -49.03 -31.57
N THR A 188 18.27 -48.82 -32.57
CA THR A 188 19.50 -48.05 -32.48
C THR A 188 19.22 -46.74 -31.76
N ARG A 189 19.88 -46.51 -30.62
CA ARG A 189 19.94 -45.20 -29.97
C ARG A 189 20.67 -44.21 -30.89
N PRO A 190 20.08 -43.06 -31.23
CA PRO A 190 20.82 -41.83 -31.26
C PRO A 190 20.55 -41.08 -29.95
N ALA A 191 21.59 -41.03 -29.12
CA ALA A 191 21.66 -40.13 -28.00
C ALA A 191 21.69 -38.68 -28.51
N SER A 192 20.72 -37.85 -28.11
CA SER A 192 20.92 -36.40 -28.01
C SER A 192 19.81 -35.76 -27.16
N TYR A 193 19.91 -35.91 -25.84
CA TYR A 193 19.34 -34.96 -24.88
C TYR A 193 20.46 -34.50 -23.95
N GLN A 194 21.28 -33.58 -24.45
CA GLN A 194 22.07 -32.71 -23.59
C GLN A 194 21.47 -31.32 -23.68
N ARG A 195 20.63 -30.97 -22.69
CA ARG A 195 20.54 -29.64 -22.07
C ARG A 195 19.36 -29.63 -21.09
N PHE A 196 19.59 -30.22 -19.93
CA PHE A 196 19.06 -29.69 -18.68
C PHE A 196 20.19 -29.71 -17.66
N THR A 197 20.10 -28.83 -16.67
CA THR A 197 21.04 -28.55 -15.56
C THR A 197 22.23 -27.63 -15.86
N ALA A 198 21.99 -26.32 -15.82
CA ALA A 198 23.04 -25.34 -15.55
C ALA A 198 22.52 -24.12 -14.76
N TRP A 199 21.65 -24.31 -13.77
CA TRP A 199 21.31 -23.27 -12.78
C TRP A 199 20.99 -23.92 -11.42
N ALA A 200 22.05 -24.40 -10.76
CA ALA A 200 22.04 -24.72 -9.33
C ALA A 200 23.48 -24.53 -8.82
N GLY A 201 23.93 -23.28 -8.79
CA GLY A 201 25.27 -22.89 -8.38
C GLY A 201 25.24 -21.45 -7.90
N GLY A 202 24.63 -21.21 -6.75
CA GLY A 202 24.50 -19.86 -6.23
C GLY A 202 23.85 -19.72 -4.87
N LEU A 203 23.80 -20.78 -4.05
CA LEU A 203 23.37 -20.69 -2.65
C LEU A 203 24.11 -21.76 -1.87
N LEU A 204 25.32 -21.44 -1.41
CA LEU A 204 26.04 -22.07 -0.29
C LEU A 204 27.45 -21.46 -0.19
N ARG A 205 27.53 -20.18 0.18
CA ARG A 205 28.73 -19.63 0.85
C ARG A 205 28.41 -18.26 1.44
N ASN A 206 27.99 -18.25 2.70
CA ASN A 206 28.43 -17.31 3.72
C ASN A 206 27.65 -17.60 5.00
N SER A 207 28.06 -18.68 5.66
CA SER A 207 27.77 -18.91 7.07
C SER A 207 29.11 -19.05 7.79
N GLU A 208 29.29 -18.14 8.75
CA GLU A 208 30.20 -18.21 9.91
C GLU A 208 31.66 -17.78 9.70
N HIS A 209 32.12 -16.74 10.42
CA HIS A 209 32.55 -16.89 11.81
C HIS A 209 32.65 -15.54 12.54
N HIS A 210 32.08 -15.51 13.74
CA HIS A 210 32.33 -14.50 14.76
C HIS A 210 33.82 -14.49 15.17
N PHE A 211 34.41 -13.31 15.30
CA PHE A 211 35.46 -13.06 16.28
C PHE A 211 35.17 -11.77 17.04
N PHE A 212 34.99 -11.93 18.35
CA PHE A 212 35.01 -10.87 19.34
C PHE A 212 36.43 -10.27 19.42
N SER A 213 36.51 -8.94 19.52
CA SER A 213 37.67 -8.25 20.08
C SER A 213 37.18 -7.09 20.95
N LEU A 214 37.31 -7.28 22.28
CA LEU A 214 37.29 -6.24 23.31
C LEU A 214 38.34 -5.17 23.03
N VAL A 215 37.99 -3.87 23.08
CA VAL A 215 38.72 -2.77 23.79
C VAL A 215 37.82 -1.52 23.89
N PRO A 216 37.65 -0.91 25.08
CA PRO A 216 37.57 0.57 25.26
C PRO A 216 38.59 1.03 26.33
N PRO A 217 38.64 2.30 26.82
CA PRO A 217 38.46 3.64 26.22
C PRO A 217 39.64 4.62 26.55
N LEU A 218 39.78 5.77 25.87
CA LEU A 218 40.42 6.99 26.41
C LEU A 218 39.73 8.22 25.77
N ILE A 219 38.90 8.96 26.51
CA ILE A 219 39.20 10.21 27.24
C ILE A 219 39.83 11.30 26.35
N ALA A 220 39.03 12.34 26.06
CA ALA A 220 39.48 13.73 26.05
C ALA A 220 38.27 14.66 26.28
N CYS A 221 38.07 15.04 27.54
CA CYS A 221 37.37 16.26 27.90
C CYS A 221 38.32 17.45 27.71
N THR A 222 37.86 18.51 27.05
CA THR A 222 38.16 19.88 27.49
C THR A 222 36.94 20.76 27.25
N ALA A 223 36.34 21.18 28.35
CA ALA A 223 35.49 22.35 28.45
C ALA A 223 36.31 23.63 28.23
N LEU A 224 35.64 24.70 27.80
CA LEU A 224 35.80 26.11 28.23
C LEU A 224 34.61 26.86 27.59
N VAL A 225 33.53 27.17 28.31
CA VAL A 225 33.34 28.22 29.35
C VAL A 225 32.78 29.51 28.76
N MET A 226 31.59 29.83 29.26
CA MET A 226 30.96 31.13 29.57
C MET A 226 31.15 32.29 28.59
N ASP A 227 30.02 32.87 28.19
CA ASP A 227 29.77 34.22 28.67
C ASP A 227 28.31 34.40 29.10
N SER A 228 28.13 35.11 30.20
CA SER A 228 26.86 35.43 30.84
C SER A 228 26.81 36.95 30.99
N GLY A 229 25.71 37.55 30.53
CA GLY A 229 25.09 38.64 31.28
C GLY A 229 25.10 40.05 30.68
N ALA A 230 23.91 40.63 30.81
CA ALA A 230 23.62 42.03 31.12
C ALA A 230 23.88 43.11 30.04
N LEU A 231 22.80 43.55 29.39
CA LEU A 231 22.04 44.76 29.79
C LEU A 231 20.72 44.84 29.01
#